data_AF-A0A2X2WUU5-F1
#
_entry.id   AF-A0A2X2WUU5-F1
#
_cell.length_a   1.000
_cell.length_b   1.000
_cell.length_c   1.000
_cell.angle_alpha   90.00
_cell.angle_beta   90.00
_cell.angle_gamma   90.00
#
_symmetry.space_group_name_H-M   'P 1'
#
loop_
_entity.id
_entity.type
_entity.pdbx_description
1 polymer ?
#
loop_
_entity_poly.entity_id
_entity_poly.type
_entity_poly.pdbx_seq_one_letter_code
_entity_poly.pdbx_strand_id
1 'polypeptide(L)'
;MKKIVFLLAFIGTYTYAQNTEDKELLKKCRKEFNKKICLADEDQDSIPFYLDQCPSESGPTDNLGCPWPDSDKDGVIDKDDICSTVPGPVENKGCPWEDTDGDGILDKDDRCPTVPGPAHSNGCPVISCTFGFDPQIHMEKFDTDIQNIEEIYNLINKKVLDHIVQKLPKKDLASRKVFFIIQYIDNNSYIDNNTPDDGTSPGYNLLITKFWNQNVLEYARKKYGKDIYLSKMLSPYNPDIYRKMIGEKSFSYMMKYYDSETNKIIITGKQRSTLELPVNIRVDFITPHKIKVSNYLSNLVYEYKNSTWKLLKE
;
A
#
# COMPACT_ATOMS: atom_id res chain seq x y z
N MET A 1 62.09 15.98 41.79
CA MET A 1 61.62 16.35 43.14
C MET A 1 60.85 17.66 43.05
N LYS A 2 59.60 17.66 43.56
CA LYS A 2 58.77 18.80 44.01
C LYS A 2 58.27 19.76 42.91
N LYS A 3 57.00 20.17 42.84
CA LYS A 3 55.78 19.92 43.62
C LYS A 3 54.60 20.43 42.75
N ILE A 4 53.53 19.65 42.71
CA ILE A 4 52.18 20.08 42.32
C ILE A 4 51.73 21.20 43.27
N VAL A 5 51.16 22.28 42.74
CA VAL A 5 50.29 23.19 43.51
C VAL A 5 49.04 23.45 42.68
N PHE A 6 47.99 22.73 43.05
CA PHE A 6 46.59 23.10 42.82
C PHE A 6 46.32 24.45 43.51
N LEU A 7 45.67 25.40 42.83
CA LEU A 7 44.89 26.42 43.53
C LEU A 7 43.62 26.75 42.74
N LEU A 8 42.53 26.14 43.22
CA LEU A 8 41.14 26.52 42.99
C LEU A 8 40.91 27.92 43.57
N ALA A 9 40.53 28.91 42.75
CA ALA A 9 40.01 30.18 43.26
C ALA A 9 39.24 30.95 42.18
N PHE A 10 38.00 30.53 41.87
CA PHE A 10 37.02 31.40 41.18
C PHE A 10 35.58 30.92 41.40
N ILE A 11 35.15 30.75 42.67
CA ILE A 11 33.74 30.44 43.02
C ILE A 11 33.16 31.47 44.02
N GLY A 12 33.95 32.43 44.52
CA GLY A 12 33.56 33.30 45.64
C GLY A 12 32.86 34.63 45.33
N THR A 13 32.64 35.01 44.06
CA THR A 13 32.16 36.38 43.72
C THR A 13 30.68 36.49 43.39
N TYR A 14 30.00 35.40 43.01
CA TYR A 14 28.59 35.46 42.61
C TYR A 14 27.62 35.58 43.79
N THR A 15 27.93 34.95 44.93
CA THR A 15 27.01 34.90 46.08
C THR A 15 26.92 36.24 46.85
N TYR A 16 27.95 37.08 46.78
CA TYR A 16 27.95 38.36 47.50
C TYR A 16 27.08 39.42 46.82
N ALA A 17 27.02 39.42 45.48
CA ALA A 17 26.27 40.40 44.69
C ALA A 17 24.75 40.24 44.85
N GLN A 18 24.22 39.00 44.76
CA GLN A 18 22.79 38.73 44.94
C GLN A 18 22.30 39.13 46.34
N ASN A 19 23.11 38.87 47.37
CA ASN A 19 22.77 39.20 48.76
C ASN A 19 22.81 40.72 49.05
N THR A 20 23.50 41.51 48.23
CA THR A 20 23.47 42.98 48.31
C THR A 20 22.28 43.59 47.58
N GLU A 21 21.87 43.02 46.45
CA GLU A 21 20.73 43.48 45.65
C GLU A 21 19.40 43.26 46.37
N ASP A 22 19.22 42.07 46.95
CA ASP A 22 18.07 41.68 47.78
C ASP A 22 17.87 42.64 48.98
N LYS A 23 18.96 42.99 49.69
CA LYS A 23 18.91 43.95 50.81
C LYS A 23 18.46 45.35 50.41
N GLU A 24 18.87 45.84 49.24
CA GLU A 24 18.45 47.15 48.74
C GLU A 24 17.00 47.14 48.24
N LEU A 25 16.53 46.05 47.61
CA LEU A 25 15.12 45.86 47.26
C LEU A 25 14.21 45.85 48.50
N LEU A 26 14.59 45.11 49.55
CA LEU A 26 13.86 45.10 50.82
C LEU A 26 13.83 46.49 51.47
N LYS A 27 14.93 47.23 51.41
CA LYS A 27 15.00 48.62 51.91
C LYS A 27 14.10 49.55 51.10
N LYS A 28 13.99 49.37 49.79
CA LYS A 28 13.06 50.12 48.93
C LYS A 28 11.61 49.80 49.28
N CYS A 29 11.23 48.52 49.38
CA CYS A 29 9.89 48.12 49.82
C CYS A 29 9.52 48.74 51.16
N ARG A 30 10.44 48.72 52.15
CA ARG A 30 10.19 49.29 53.49
C ARG A 30 10.02 50.81 53.56
N LYS A 31 10.32 51.55 52.48
CA LYS A 31 10.00 52.98 52.37
C LYS A 31 8.52 53.20 52.04
N GLU A 32 7.91 52.26 51.34
CA GLU A 32 6.54 52.35 50.84
C GLU A 32 5.57 51.53 51.70
N PHE A 33 6.01 50.40 52.24
CA PHE A 33 5.24 49.46 53.05
C PHE A 33 5.91 49.15 54.39
N ASN A 34 5.18 48.57 55.35
CA ASN A 34 5.77 48.14 56.61
C ASN A 34 6.51 46.78 56.46
N LYS A 35 7.39 46.47 57.43
CA LYS A 35 8.20 45.24 57.39
C LYS A 35 7.36 43.95 57.30
N LYS A 36 6.17 43.91 57.90
CA LYS A 36 5.31 42.72 57.87
C LYS A 36 4.78 42.47 56.46
N ILE A 37 4.36 43.51 55.75
CA ILE A 37 3.88 43.42 54.35
C ILE A 37 5.02 42.98 53.44
N CYS A 38 6.18 43.64 53.51
CA CYS A 38 7.31 43.26 52.65
C CYS A 38 7.75 41.80 52.84
N LEU A 39 7.63 41.24 54.05
CA LEU A 39 8.00 39.84 54.33
C LEU A 39 6.82 38.87 54.28
N ALA A 40 5.62 39.33 53.92
CA ALA A 40 4.48 38.47 53.72
C ALA A 40 4.62 37.72 52.39
N ASP A 41 3.92 36.62 52.28
CA ASP A 41 3.76 35.79 51.08
C ASP A 41 2.26 35.47 51.05
N GLU A 42 1.53 36.14 50.16
CA GLU A 42 0.05 36.16 50.16
C GLU A 42 -0.53 34.99 49.38
N ASP A 43 0.07 34.65 48.23
CA ASP A 43 -0.35 33.52 47.38
C ASP A 43 0.36 32.20 47.70
N GLN A 44 1.30 32.22 48.65
CA GLN A 44 1.99 31.04 49.21
C GLN A 44 2.90 30.33 48.21
N ASP A 45 3.49 31.07 47.27
CA ASP A 45 4.45 30.54 46.29
C ASP A 45 5.89 30.44 46.81
N SER A 46 6.11 30.79 48.09
CA SER A 46 7.40 30.84 48.79
C SER A 46 8.32 31.99 48.39
N ILE A 47 7.79 33.02 47.74
CA ILE A 47 8.50 34.26 47.39
C ILE A 47 7.89 35.41 48.20
N PRO A 48 8.70 36.14 48.98
CA PRO A 48 8.16 37.23 49.78
C PRO A 48 7.76 38.42 48.88
N PHE A 49 6.70 39.13 49.27
CA PHE A 49 6.07 40.25 48.56
C PHE A 49 7.05 41.26 47.91
N TYR A 50 8.20 41.52 48.52
CA TYR A 50 9.17 42.48 48.00
C TYR A 50 10.05 41.95 46.85
N LEU A 51 10.08 40.64 46.60
CA LEU A 51 10.76 39.96 45.50
C LEU A 51 9.78 39.43 44.45
N ASP A 52 8.50 39.34 44.82
CA ASP A 52 7.43 38.82 43.98
C ASP A 52 6.88 39.90 43.05
N GLN A 53 6.80 39.59 41.76
CA GLN A 53 6.22 40.46 40.74
C GLN A 53 4.70 40.31 40.61
N CYS A 54 4.12 39.23 41.12
CA CYS A 54 2.69 38.95 41.08
C CYS A 54 2.16 38.54 42.47
N PRO A 55 2.14 39.45 43.47
CA PRO A 55 1.90 39.10 44.88
C PRO A 55 0.52 38.53 45.25
N SER A 56 -0.33 38.28 44.27
CA SER A 56 -1.68 37.72 44.46
C SER A 56 -1.92 36.49 43.58
N GLU A 57 -0.92 36.05 42.81
CA GLU A 57 -1.01 34.95 41.85
C GLU A 57 0.25 34.08 41.94
N SER A 58 0.13 32.87 42.49
CA SER A 58 1.28 31.99 42.69
C SER A 58 2.03 31.67 41.40
N GLY A 59 3.37 31.78 41.45
CA GLY A 59 4.25 31.45 40.34
C GLY A 59 5.60 30.85 40.73
N PRO A 60 6.37 30.32 39.77
CA PRO A 60 7.70 29.78 40.05
C PRO A 60 8.72 30.89 40.33
N THR A 61 9.73 30.56 41.13
CA THR A 61 10.87 31.46 41.39
C THR A 61 11.59 31.92 40.13
N ASP A 62 11.66 31.06 39.11
CA ASP A 62 12.28 31.37 37.82
C ASP A 62 11.51 32.46 37.03
N ASN A 63 10.26 32.74 37.39
CA ASN A 63 9.45 33.84 36.84
C ASN A 63 9.09 34.89 37.90
N LEU A 64 9.88 34.96 38.98
CA LEU A 64 9.75 35.98 40.02
C LEU A 64 8.34 36.02 40.63
N GLY A 65 7.75 34.85 40.85
CA GLY A 65 6.43 34.69 41.49
C GLY A 65 5.24 34.88 40.58
N CYS A 66 5.45 35.18 39.31
CA CYS A 66 4.35 35.22 38.35
C CYS A 66 4.10 33.87 37.67
N PRO A 67 2.84 33.46 37.45
CA PRO A 67 2.56 32.34 36.55
C PRO A 67 3.08 32.65 35.14
N TRP A 68 3.51 31.61 34.41
CA TRP A 68 3.82 31.78 32.99
C TRP A 68 2.52 31.95 32.21
N PRO A 69 2.43 32.91 31.29
CA PRO A 69 1.27 33.02 30.42
C PRO A 69 1.16 31.81 29.48
N ASP A 70 -0.06 31.55 29.06
CA ASP A 70 -0.44 30.63 27.97
C ASP A 70 -1.37 31.45 27.06
N SER A 71 -0.75 32.11 26.08
CA SER A 71 -1.36 33.19 25.31
C SER A 71 -2.45 32.68 24.36
N ASP A 72 -2.31 31.47 23.84
CA ASP A 72 -3.26 30.86 22.90
C ASP A 72 -4.14 29.76 23.52
N LYS A 73 -3.86 29.38 24.77
CA LYS A 73 -4.67 28.53 25.64
C LYS A 73 -4.71 27.08 25.18
N ASP A 74 -3.61 26.57 24.65
CA ASP A 74 -3.47 25.19 24.22
C ASP A 74 -2.99 24.24 25.34
N GLY A 75 -2.58 24.79 26.49
CA GLY A 75 -2.09 24.06 27.65
C GLY A 75 -0.57 23.93 27.73
N VAL A 76 0.18 24.50 26.78
CA VAL A 76 1.63 24.69 26.82
C VAL A 76 1.90 26.16 27.16
N ILE A 77 2.67 26.41 28.21
CA ILE A 77 3.01 27.80 28.59
C ILE A 77 3.92 28.44 27.55
N ASP A 78 3.81 29.76 27.36
CA ASP A 78 4.56 30.54 26.35
C ASP A 78 6.09 30.32 26.40
N LYS A 79 6.61 29.93 27.57
CA LYS A 79 8.03 29.61 27.77
C LYS A 79 8.46 28.30 27.08
N ASP A 80 7.56 27.33 27.01
CA ASP A 80 7.79 25.98 26.47
C ASP A 80 7.12 25.76 25.10
N ASP A 81 6.28 26.71 24.69
CA ASP A 81 5.57 26.74 23.42
C ASP A 81 6.41 27.40 22.30
N ILE A 82 6.61 26.66 21.21
CA ILE A 82 7.32 27.17 20.02
C ILE A 82 6.41 28.13 19.21
N CYS A 83 5.09 27.98 19.33
CA CYS A 83 4.06 28.68 18.60
C CYS A 83 3.09 29.41 19.53
N SER A 84 3.60 30.20 20.48
CA SER A 84 2.86 30.88 21.59
C SER A 84 1.67 31.80 21.23
N THR A 85 1.20 31.82 19.99
CA THR A 85 0.04 32.58 19.53
C THR A 85 -0.89 31.76 18.63
N VAL A 86 -0.57 30.47 18.40
CA VAL A 86 -1.28 29.57 17.51
C VAL A 86 -1.40 28.20 18.20
N PRO A 87 -2.60 27.82 18.66
CA PRO A 87 -2.77 26.61 19.49
C PRO A 87 -2.27 25.34 18.81
N GLY A 88 -1.61 24.47 19.58
CA GLY A 88 -1.15 23.17 19.12
C GLY A 88 -1.08 22.10 20.21
N PRO A 89 -0.80 20.85 19.82
CA PRO A 89 -0.62 19.77 20.79
C PRO A 89 0.70 19.87 21.55
N VAL A 90 0.68 19.42 22.81
CA VAL A 90 1.88 19.26 23.66
C VAL A 90 2.94 18.38 22.97
N GLU A 91 2.53 17.36 22.21
CA GLU A 91 3.43 16.48 21.46
C GLU A 91 4.25 17.21 20.40
N ASN A 92 3.77 18.37 19.91
CA ASN A 92 4.47 19.23 18.97
C ASN A 92 4.86 20.58 19.58
N LYS A 93 5.02 20.63 20.91
CA LYS A 93 5.46 21.82 21.66
C LYS A 93 4.60 23.07 21.38
N GLY A 94 3.29 22.88 21.43
CA GLY A 94 2.29 23.93 21.24
C GLY A 94 2.12 24.39 19.79
N CYS A 95 2.83 23.80 18.83
CA CYS A 95 2.62 24.09 17.42
C CYS A 95 1.60 23.15 16.76
N PRO A 96 0.70 23.63 15.89
CA PRO A 96 -0.08 22.74 15.03
C PRO A 96 0.83 21.88 14.15
N TRP A 97 0.35 20.71 13.75
CA TRP A 97 1.03 19.91 12.74
C TRP A 97 0.73 20.48 11.35
N GLU A 98 1.77 20.65 10.54
CA GLU A 98 1.65 21.09 9.17
C GLU A 98 1.21 19.94 8.24
N ASP A 99 0.60 20.33 7.12
CA ASP A 99 0.31 19.51 5.94
C ASP A 99 0.86 20.31 4.76
N THR A 100 2.14 20.07 4.45
CA THR A 100 2.94 20.92 3.56
C THR A 100 2.44 20.86 2.11
N ASP A 101 1.84 19.75 1.67
CA ASP A 101 1.33 19.59 0.31
C ASP A 101 -0.20 19.64 0.17
N GLY A 102 -0.92 19.67 1.29
CA GLY A 102 -2.35 19.92 1.36
C GLY A 102 -3.20 18.72 0.96
N ASP A 103 -2.71 17.50 1.10
CA ASP A 103 -3.43 16.28 0.74
C ASP A 103 -4.41 15.78 1.82
N GLY A 104 -4.37 16.39 3.01
CA GLY A 104 -5.19 16.06 4.16
C GLY A 104 -4.52 15.10 5.14
N ILE A 105 -3.23 14.80 4.99
CA ILE A 105 -2.42 13.98 5.88
C ILE A 105 -1.29 14.85 6.43
N LEU A 106 -1.17 14.90 7.75
CA LEU A 106 -0.14 15.71 8.40
C LEU A 106 1.26 15.19 8.04
N ASP A 107 2.24 16.09 7.90
CA ASP A 107 3.63 15.77 7.51
C ASP A 107 4.27 14.66 8.37
N LYS A 108 3.85 14.54 9.64
CA LYS A 108 4.33 13.50 10.55
C LYS A 108 3.81 12.09 10.25
N ASP A 109 2.68 11.98 9.56
CA ASP A 109 2.01 10.75 9.17
C ASP A 109 2.13 10.49 7.66
N ASP A 110 2.58 11.48 6.89
CA ASP A 110 2.82 11.41 5.46
C ASP A 110 4.23 10.87 5.14
N ARG A 111 4.29 9.90 4.23
CA ARG A 111 5.56 9.36 3.71
C ARG A 111 6.18 10.22 2.62
N CYS A 112 5.43 11.12 2.01
CA CYS A 112 5.87 12.03 0.97
C CYS A 112 5.43 13.49 1.23
N PRO A 113 5.90 14.15 2.32
CA PRO A 113 5.37 15.42 2.84
C PRO A 113 5.44 16.66 1.91
N THR A 114 5.87 16.50 0.67
CA THR A 114 6.01 17.61 -0.28
C THR A 114 5.33 17.30 -1.61
N VAL A 115 4.60 16.18 -1.73
CA VAL A 115 3.95 15.75 -2.96
C VAL A 115 2.63 15.05 -2.62
N PRO A 116 1.47 15.64 -2.99
CA PRO A 116 0.19 15.23 -2.43
C PRO A 116 -0.23 13.83 -2.88
N GLY A 117 -0.81 13.06 -1.96
CA GLY A 117 -1.30 11.71 -2.22
C GLY A 117 -2.52 11.31 -1.39
N PRO A 118 -3.21 10.23 -1.75
CA PRO A 118 -4.40 9.81 -1.00
C PRO A 118 -4.05 9.11 0.33
N ALA A 119 -4.97 9.16 1.30
CA ALA A 119 -4.82 8.49 2.60
C ALA A 119 -4.46 6.99 2.52
N HIS A 120 -4.96 6.27 1.50
CA HIS A 120 -4.67 4.84 1.34
C HIS A 120 -3.22 4.54 0.90
N SER A 121 -2.46 5.55 0.44
CA SER A 121 -1.03 5.44 0.11
C SER A 121 -0.12 6.12 1.13
N ASN A 122 -0.66 6.54 2.29
CA ASN A 122 0.04 7.32 3.31
C ASN A 122 0.68 8.60 2.74
N GLY A 123 -0.13 9.38 2.02
CA GLY A 123 0.21 10.71 1.47
C GLY A 123 1.23 10.72 0.33
N CYS A 124 1.82 9.57 0.02
CA CYS A 124 2.54 9.45 -1.22
C CYS A 124 1.62 9.47 -2.43
N PRO A 125 2.03 10.16 -3.52
CA PRO A 125 1.33 10.10 -4.78
C PRO A 125 1.19 8.63 -5.16
N VAL A 126 -0.06 8.19 -5.28
CA VAL A 126 -0.29 7.02 -6.09
C VAL A 126 0.19 7.41 -7.48
N ILE A 127 1.00 6.55 -8.10
CA ILE A 127 1.15 6.58 -9.54
C ILE A 127 -0.25 6.21 -10.07
N SER A 128 -1.10 7.23 -10.13
CA SER A 128 -2.33 7.19 -10.88
C SER A 128 -1.85 6.99 -12.29
N CYS A 129 -2.18 5.85 -12.88
CA CYS A 129 -2.17 5.68 -14.32
C CYS A 129 -3.27 6.61 -14.92
N THR A 130 -3.11 7.91 -14.72
CA THR A 130 -3.72 8.99 -15.50
C THR A 130 -2.67 9.48 -16.48
N PHE A 131 -2.08 8.54 -17.22
CA PHE A 131 -1.81 8.82 -18.61
C PHE A 131 -3.13 8.60 -19.33
N GLY A 132 -3.57 9.63 -20.07
CA GLY A 132 -4.76 9.55 -20.89
C GLY A 132 -4.77 8.29 -21.74
N PHE A 133 -5.97 7.83 -22.09
CA PHE A 133 -6.24 6.85 -23.13
C PHE A 133 -5.05 6.60 -24.06
N ASP A 134 -4.33 5.52 -23.79
CA ASP A 134 -4.07 4.42 -24.71
C ASP A 134 -3.32 3.33 -23.94
N PRO A 135 -3.96 2.22 -23.52
CA PRO A 135 -3.22 1.05 -23.07
C PRO A 135 -2.50 0.48 -24.29
N GLN A 136 -1.31 0.99 -24.62
CA GLN A 136 -0.51 0.46 -25.73
C GLN A 136 0.15 -0.88 -25.37
N ILE A 137 -0.66 -1.91 -25.19
CA ILE A 137 -0.68 -2.89 -26.27
C ILE A 137 -1.47 -2.18 -27.36
N HIS A 138 -0.82 -1.62 -28.37
CA HIS A 138 -1.51 -0.92 -29.46
C HIS A 138 -2.59 -1.84 -30.05
N MET A 139 -3.83 -1.73 -29.54
CA MET A 139 -4.96 -2.48 -30.06
C MET A 139 -5.35 -1.98 -31.46
N GLU A 140 -4.78 -0.85 -31.87
CA GLU A 140 -4.87 -0.32 -33.23
C GLU A 140 -4.24 -1.24 -34.29
N LYS A 141 -3.33 -2.17 -33.89
CA LYS A 141 -2.87 -3.27 -34.76
C LYS A 141 -3.59 -4.61 -34.52
N PHE A 142 -4.50 -4.71 -33.55
CA PHE A 142 -5.14 -5.96 -33.16
C PHE A 142 -6.28 -6.41 -34.10
N ASP A 143 -6.91 -5.52 -34.86
CA ASP A 143 -8.03 -5.90 -35.74
C ASP A 143 -7.63 -6.92 -36.83
N THR A 144 -6.35 -6.94 -37.24
CA THR A 144 -5.83 -7.91 -38.21
C THR A 144 -5.23 -9.17 -37.55
N ASP A 145 -4.65 -9.05 -36.36
CA ASP A 145 -3.99 -10.16 -35.67
C ASP A 145 -4.95 -11.03 -34.81
N ILE A 146 -6.07 -10.51 -34.29
CA ILE A 146 -7.01 -11.33 -33.46
C ILE A 146 -7.83 -12.29 -34.32
N GLN A 147 -8.24 -11.91 -35.54
CA GLN A 147 -9.24 -12.70 -36.29
C GLN A 147 -8.79 -14.16 -36.49
N ASN A 148 -7.47 -14.38 -36.66
CA ASN A 148 -6.89 -15.70 -36.88
C ASN A 148 -6.05 -16.22 -35.69
N ILE A 149 -5.91 -15.47 -34.59
CA ILE A 149 -5.08 -15.93 -33.45
C ILE A 149 -5.61 -17.23 -32.84
N GLU A 150 -6.94 -17.45 -32.91
CA GLU A 150 -7.54 -18.70 -32.45
C GLU A 150 -7.04 -19.90 -33.28
N GLU A 151 -6.87 -19.73 -34.60
CA GLU A 151 -6.32 -20.77 -35.47
C GLU A 151 -4.86 -21.06 -35.11
N ILE A 152 -4.07 -20.01 -34.83
CA ILE A 152 -2.69 -20.12 -34.36
C ILE A 152 -2.62 -20.86 -33.02
N TYR A 153 -3.49 -20.52 -32.06
CA TYR A 153 -3.55 -21.18 -30.76
C TYR A 153 -4.05 -22.61 -30.84
N ASN A 154 -4.96 -22.92 -31.77
CA ASN A 154 -5.43 -24.29 -32.01
C ASN A 154 -4.31 -25.23 -32.47
N LEU A 155 -3.19 -24.70 -32.97
CA LEU A 155 -2.00 -25.50 -33.30
C LEU A 155 -1.22 -25.97 -32.05
N ILE A 156 -1.42 -25.36 -30.87
CA ILE A 156 -0.60 -25.61 -29.68
C ILE A 156 -1.38 -25.91 -28.41
N ASN A 157 -2.59 -25.37 -28.23
CA ASN A 157 -3.35 -25.45 -26.98
C ASN A 157 -3.61 -26.89 -26.50
N LYS A 158 -3.99 -27.80 -27.40
CA LYS A 158 -4.19 -29.23 -27.09
C LYS A 158 -2.88 -29.92 -26.70
N LYS A 159 -1.78 -29.59 -27.39
CA LYS A 159 -0.46 -30.16 -27.11
C LYS A 159 0.04 -29.70 -25.74
N VAL A 160 -0.12 -28.41 -25.42
CA VAL A 160 0.19 -27.85 -24.11
C VAL A 160 -0.61 -28.53 -23.01
N LEU A 161 -1.93 -28.65 -23.19
CA LEU A 161 -2.79 -29.35 -22.25
C LEU A 161 -2.34 -30.81 -22.05
N ASP A 162 -2.12 -31.54 -23.15
CA ASP A 162 -1.68 -32.94 -23.10
C ASP A 162 -0.34 -33.09 -22.39
N HIS A 163 0.62 -32.22 -22.66
CA HIS A 163 1.93 -32.24 -22.01
C HIS A 163 1.80 -32.08 -20.50
N ILE A 164 0.97 -31.14 -20.05
CA ILE A 164 0.71 -30.92 -18.63
C ILE A 164 0.05 -32.15 -18.00
N VAL A 165 -1.01 -32.66 -18.63
CA VAL A 165 -1.81 -33.74 -18.07
C VAL A 165 -1.05 -35.07 -18.08
N GLN A 166 -0.24 -35.36 -19.09
CA GLN A 166 0.56 -36.59 -19.18
C GLN A 166 1.65 -36.70 -18.11
N LYS A 167 2.11 -35.56 -17.56
CA LYS A 167 3.05 -35.56 -16.43
C LYS A 167 2.40 -35.96 -15.10
N LEU A 168 1.08 -36.00 -15.02
CA LEU A 168 0.36 -36.39 -13.80
C LEU A 168 0.38 -37.91 -13.61
N PRO A 169 0.45 -38.41 -12.36
CA PRO A 169 0.36 -39.83 -12.09
C PRO A 169 -0.96 -40.43 -12.60
N LYS A 170 -0.89 -41.57 -13.30
CA LYS A 170 -2.07 -42.27 -13.85
C LYS A 170 -3.15 -42.56 -12.81
N LYS A 171 -2.74 -42.85 -11.56
CA LYS A 171 -3.65 -43.08 -10.42
C LYS A 171 -4.47 -41.84 -10.08
N ASP A 172 -3.88 -40.65 -10.19
CA ASP A 172 -4.54 -39.39 -9.87
C ASP A 172 -5.49 -39.02 -11.00
N LEU A 173 -5.08 -39.24 -12.25
CA LEU A 173 -5.96 -39.08 -13.42
C LEU A 173 -7.15 -40.05 -13.43
N ALA A 174 -7.04 -41.24 -12.83
CA ALA A 174 -8.18 -42.15 -12.66
C ALA A 174 -9.11 -41.72 -11.52
N SER A 175 -8.62 -40.93 -10.57
CA SER A 175 -9.35 -40.53 -9.36
C SER A 175 -10.39 -39.43 -9.61
N ARG A 176 -11.52 -39.48 -8.89
CA ARG A 176 -12.52 -38.40 -8.86
C ARG A 176 -12.04 -37.14 -8.12
N LYS A 177 -10.91 -37.24 -7.41
CA LYS A 177 -10.32 -36.11 -6.66
C LYS A 177 -9.79 -35.00 -7.56
N VAL A 178 -9.34 -35.36 -8.77
CA VAL A 178 -8.68 -34.44 -9.68
C VAL A 178 -9.70 -33.60 -10.45
N PHE A 179 -9.44 -32.30 -10.54
CA PHE A 179 -10.11 -31.35 -11.42
C PHE A 179 -9.10 -30.35 -11.98
N PHE A 180 -9.42 -29.75 -13.11
CA PHE A 180 -8.55 -28.77 -13.77
C PHE A 180 -8.99 -27.36 -13.40
N ILE A 181 -8.02 -26.53 -13.05
CA ILE A 181 -8.22 -25.09 -12.89
C ILE A 181 -7.44 -24.41 -14.00
N ILE A 182 -8.16 -23.79 -14.93
CA ILE A 182 -7.56 -22.91 -15.93
C ILE A 182 -7.59 -21.51 -15.33
N GLN A 183 -6.41 -21.00 -15.03
CA GLN A 183 -6.23 -19.71 -14.36
C GLN A 183 -6.17 -18.58 -15.38
N TYR A 184 -7.27 -17.84 -15.48
CA TYR A 184 -7.37 -16.42 -15.83
C TYR A 184 -6.90 -15.63 -14.58
N ILE A 185 -5.99 -14.66 -14.71
CA ILE A 185 -5.34 -13.96 -13.58
C ILE A 185 -6.41 -13.20 -12.74
N ASP A 186 -6.43 -13.21 -11.41
CA ASP A 186 -5.55 -12.41 -10.52
C ASP A 186 -5.57 -12.85 -9.02
N ASN A 187 -4.48 -12.54 -8.31
CA ASN A 187 -4.40 -12.10 -6.90
C ASN A 187 -2.91 -11.85 -6.47
N ASN A 188 -2.48 -10.59 -6.43
CA ASN A 188 -1.30 -10.06 -5.72
C ASN A 188 0.08 -10.71 -5.98
N SER A 189 0.96 -10.08 -6.78
CA SER A 189 2.42 -10.03 -6.52
C SER A 189 3.18 -9.14 -7.52
N TYR A 190 3.87 -8.12 -6.98
CA TYR A 190 4.91 -7.31 -7.62
C TYR A 190 6.13 -8.17 -7.95
N ILE A 191 6.45 -8.46 -9.21
CA ILE A 191 7.79 -8.94 -9.61
C ILE A 191 8.10 -8.56 -11.07
N ASP A 192 8.43 -7.29 -11.33
CA ASP A 192 9.75 -6.82 -11.76
C ASP A 192 9.68 -5.35 -12.27
N ASN A 193 10.80 -4.64 -12.18
CA ASN A 193 10.89 -3.18 -12.27
C ASN A 193 10.69 -2.58 -13.68
N ASN A 194 9.98 -3.22 -14.62
CA ASN A 194 9.78 -2.63 -15.95
C ASN A 194 8.52 -3.07 -16.72
N THR A 195 7.52 -3.69 -16.09
CA THR A 195 6.33 -4.14 -16.82
C THR A 195 5.05 -3.73 -16.10
N PRO A 196 4.28 -2.74 -16.60
CA PRO A 196 2.93 -2.49 -16.13
C PRO A 196 1.98 -3.49 -16.80
N ASP A 197 1.93 -4.71 -16.27
CA ASP A 197 0.83 -5.63 -16.54
C ASP A 197 0.45 -6.31 -15.23
N ASP A 198 -0.59 -5.77 -14.60
CA ASP A 198 -1.25 -6.33 -13.42
C ASP A 198 -2.15 -7.53 -13.78
N GLY A 199 -2.12 -7.99 -15.04
CA GLY A 199 -2.95 -9.09 -15.52
C GLY A 199 -4.44 -8.75 -15.52
N THR A 200 -4.82 -7.50 -15.30
CA THR A 200 -6.19 -6.99 -15.49
C THR A 200 -6.39 -6.40 -16.89
N SER A 201 -5.33 -6.35 -17.70
CA SER A 201 -5.36 -5.95 -19.10
C SER A 201 -6.45 -6.71 -19.88
N PRO A 202 -7.46 -6.01 -20.46
CA PRO A 202 -8.44 -6.62 -21.36
C PRO A 202 -7.80 -7.44 -22.50
N GLY A 203 -6.58 -7.06 -22.91
CA GLY A 203 -5.79 -7.79 -23.92
C GLY A 203 -5.35 -9.17 -23.44
N TYR A 204 -4.85 -9.30 -22.21
CA TYR A 204 -4.49 -10.62 -21.67
C TYR A 204 -5.71 -11.53 -21.56
N ASN A 205 -6.81 -11.01 -21.00
CA ASN A 205 -8.07 -11.73 -20.86
C ASN A 205 -8.65 -12.18 -22.21
N LEU A 206 -8.45 -11.38 -23.26
CA LEU A 206 -8.76 -11.77 -24.63
C LEU A 206 -7.89 -12.95 -25.12
N LEU A 207 -6.56 -12.84 -25.00
CA LEU A 207 -5.63 -13.86 -25.50
C LEU A 207 -5.83 -15.20 -24.77
N ILE A 208 -5.95 -15.19 -23.44
CA ILE A 208 -6.18 -16.41 -22.65
C ILE A 208 -7.51 -17.07 -23.00
N THR A 209 -8.55 -16.28 -23.34
CA THR A 209 -9.84 -16.82 -23.78
C THR A 209 -9.78 -17.41 -25.18
N LYS A 210 -9.05 -16.77 -26.11
CA LYS A 210 -8.81 -17.32 -27.45
C LYS A 210 -7.97 -18.59 -27.38
N PHE A 211 -7.04 -18.67 -26.42
CA PHE A 211 -6.21 -19.85 -26.21
C PHE A 211 -7.02 -21.01 -25.63
N TRP A 212 -7.78 -20.76 -24.56
CA TRP A 212 -8.71 -21.70 -23.93
C TRP A 212 -10.13 -21.60 -24.52
N ASN A 213 -10.23 -21.67 -25.84
CA ASN A 213 -11.50 -21.62 -26.57
C ASN A 213 -12.32 -22.91 -26.41
N GLN A 214 -13.55 -22.90 -26.96
CA GLN A 214 -14.45 -24.07 -26.92
C GLN A 214 -13.79 -25.37 -27.41
N ASN A 215 -12.95 -25.34 -28.46
CA ASN A 215 -12.37 -26.54 -29.06
C ASN A 215 -11.48 -27.29 -28.05
N VAL A 216 -10.56 -26.57 -27.40
CA VAL A 216 -9.65 -27.19 -26.42
C VAL A 216 -10.36 -27.55 -25.12
N LEU A 217 -11.35 -26.78 -24.69
CA LEU A 217 -12.15 -27.10 -23.50
C LEU A 217 -13.00 -28.36 -23.70
N GLU A 218 -13.66 -28.49 -24.86
CA GLU A 218 -14.39 -29.71 -25.23
C GLU A 218 -13.46 -30.91 -25.39
N TYR A 219 -12.28 -30.71 -25.99
CA TYR A 219 -11.26 -31.73 -26.08
C TYR A 219 -10.83 -32.21 -24.69
N ALA A 220 -10.50 -31.29 -23.79
CA ALA A 220 -10.13 -31.59 -22.41
C ALA A 220 -11.23 -32.39 -21.69
N ARG A 221 -12.47 -31.90 -21.77
CA ARG A 221 -13.64 -32.55 -21.17
C ARG A 221 -13.86 -33.96 -21.69
N LYS A 222 -13.78 -34.17 -23.01
CA LYS A 222 -14.03 -35.48 -23.65
C LYS A 222 -12.90 -36.47 -23.38
N LYS A 223 -11.65 -36.03 -23.50
CA LYS A 223 -10.46 -36.88 -23.36
C LYS A 223 -10.19 -37.25 -21.91
N TYR A 224 -10.19 -36.28 -21.00
CA TYR A 224 -9.79 -36.49 -19.61
C TYR A 224 -10.97 -36.70 -18.67
N GLY A 225 -12.18 -36.27 -19.05
CA GLY A 225 -13.39 -36.51 -18.27
C GLY A 225 -13.43 -35.81 -16.91
N LYS A 226 -12.54 -34.84 -16.66
CA LYS A 226 -12.45 -34.06 -15.42
C LYS A 226 -13.27 -32.79 -15.50
N ASP A 227 -13.73 -32.32 -14.34
CA ASP A 227 -14.32 -30.98 -14.22
C ASP A 227 -13.24 -29.93 -14.51
N ILE A 228 -13.65 -28.86 -15.20
CA ILE A 228 -12.78 -27.74 -15.57
C ILE A 228 -13.38 -26.47 -15.00
N TYR A 229 -12.59 -25.79 -14.17
CA TYR A 229 -12.92 -24.53 -13.55
C TYR A 229 -12.14 -23.43 -14.27
N LEU A 230 -12.86 -22.45 -14.81
CA LEU A 230 -12.27 -21.22 -15.33
C LEU A 230 -12.38 -20.16 -14.22
N SER A 231 -11.28 -19.53 -13.84
CA SER A 231 -11.31 -18.41 -12.88
C SER A 231 -12.07 -17.20 -13.46
N LYS A 232 -12.46 -16.27 -12.56
CA LYS A 232 -13.41 -15.16 -12.82
C LYS A 232 -13.15 -14.50 -14.18
N MET A 233 -14.15 -14.59 -15.04
CA MET A 233 -13.92 -14.42 -16.48
C MET A 233 -14.68 -13.24 -17.11
N LEU A 234 -15.69 -12.68 -16.45
CA LEU A 234 -16.59 -11.75 -17.12
C LEU A 234 -16.83 -10.57 -16.19
N SER A 235 -16.31 -9.40 -16.58
CA SER A 235 -16.73 -8.15 -15.96
C SER A 235 -18.24 -8.02 -16.15
N PRO A 236 -19.04 -7.98 -15.07
CA PRO A 236 -20.50 -7.94 -15.16
C PRO A 236 -21.01 -6.64 -15.78
N TYR A 237 -20.13 -5.64 -15.95
CA TYR A 237 -20.49 -4.30 -16.37
C TYR A 237 -20.67 -4.14 -17.89
N ASN A 238 -20.19 -5.07 -18.74
CA ASN A 238 -20.39 -4.97 -20.20
C ASN A 238 -20.24 -6.31 -20.99
N PRO A 239 -21.21 -7.25 -20.92
CA PRO A 239 -21.09 -8.58 -21.54
C PRO A 239 -21.00 -8.56 -23.07
N ASP A 240 -21.51 -7.52 -23.74
CA ASP A 240 -21.52 -7.42 -25.20
C ASP A 240 -20.12 -7.22 -25.80
N ILE A 241 -19.25 -6.51 -25.08
CA ILE A 241 -17.86 -6.33 -25.48
C ILE A 241 -17.12 -7.67 -25.46
N TYR A 242 -17.28 -8.44 -24.37
CA TYR A 242 -16.67 -9.77 -24.27
C TYR A 242 -17.19 -10.68 -25.38
N ARG A 243 -18.50 -10.75 -25.59
CA ARG A 243 -19.13 -11.53 -26.64
C ARG A 243 -18.52 -11.28 -28.03
N LYS A 244 -18.32 -10.00 -28.39
CA LYS A 244 -17.65 -9.60 -29.64
C LYS A 244 -16.19 -10.04 -29.68
N MET A 245 -15.45 -9.84 -28.60
CA MET A 245 -14.03 -10.14 -28.51
C MET A 245 -13.73 -11.63 -28.62
N ILE A 246 -14.40 -12.46 -27.82
CA ILE A 246 -14.10 -13.89 -27.73
C ILE A 246 -14.82 -14.71 -28.80
N GLY A 247 -15.83 -14.13 -29.44
CA GLY A 247 -16.64 -14.74 -30.49
C GLY A 247 -17.87 -15.47 -29.92
N GLU A 248 -18.98 -15.37 -30.66
CA GLU A 248 -20.30 -15.86 -30.23
C GLU A 248 -20.29 -17.32 -29.79
N LYS A 249 -19.54 -18.15 -30.52
CA LYS A 249 -19.44 -19.59 -30.28
C LYS A 249 -18.79 -19.90 -28.92
N SER A 250 -17.63 -19.31 -28.64
CA SER A 250 -16.92 -19.50 -27.37
C SER A 250 -17.68 -18.85 -26.21
N PHE A 251 -18.27 -17.66 -26.41
CA PHE A 251 -19.09 -16.99 -25.42
C PHE A 251 -20.31 -17.82 -25.03
N SER A 252 -21.12 -18.25 -26.01
CA SER A 252 -22.30 -19.08 -25.78
C SER A 252 -21.93 -20.40 -25.09
N TYR A 253 -20.80 -20.98 -25.47
CA TYR A 253 -20.29 -22.20 -24.84
C TYR A 253 -20.00 -21.99 -23.35
N MET A 254 -19.29 -20.92 -22.99
CA MET A 254 -18.92 -20.66 -21.60
C MET A 254 -20.10 -20.24 -20.75
N MET A 255 -21.01 -19.43 -21.30
CA MET A 255 -22.24 -19.01 -20.61
C MET A 255 -23.17 -20.18 -20.28
N LYS A 256 -23.15 -21.26 -21.06
CA LYS A 256 -23.85 -22.51 -20.72
C LYS A 256 -23.42 -23.09 -19.36
N TYR A 257 -22.18 -22.83 -18.95
CA TYR A 257 -21.56 -23.36 -17.74
C TYR A 257 -21.32 -22.29 -16.67
N TYR A 258 -21.90 -21.10 -16.86
CA TYR A 258 -21.78 -20.01 -15.91
C TYR A 258 -22.63 -20.29 -14.66
N ASP A 259 -21.99 -20.21 -13.51
CA ASP A 259 -22.61 -20.28 -12.18
C ASP A 259 -22.71 -18.85 -11.62
N SER A 260 -23.95 -18.36 -11.51
CA SER A 260 -24.26 -17.02 -11.00
C SER A 260 -24.03 -16.84 -9.51
N GLU A 261 -24.00 -17.92 -8.73
CA GLU A 261 -23.75 -17.83 -7.28
C GLU A 261 -22.26 -17.62 -7.02
N THR A 262 -21.41 -18.31 -7.77
CA THR A 262 -19.95 -18.25 -7.57
C THR A 262 -19.22 -17.33 -8.55
N ASN A 263 -19.93 -16.80 -9.56
CA ASN A 263 -19.38 -16.04 -10.69
C ASN A 263 -18.22 -16.78 -11.40
N LYS A 264 -18.39 -18.09 -11.59
CA LYS A 264 -17.40 -18.98 -12.21
C LYS A 264 -17.99 -19.73 -13.38
N ILE A 265 -17.14 -20.17 -14.30
CA ILE A 265 -17.54 -21.11 -15.35
C ILE A 265 -17.04 -22.49 -14.95
N ILE A 266 -17.97 -23.42 -14.76
CA ILE A 266 -17.70 -24.77 -14.27
C ILE A 266 -18.16 -25.77 -15.33
N ILE A 267 -17.22 -26.24 -16.14
CA ILE A 267 -17.49 -27.22 -17.20
C ILE A 267 -17.38 -28.61 -16.59
N THR A 268 -18.53 -29.25 -16.40
CA THR A 268 -18.61 -30.57 -15.79
C THR A 268 -18.07 -31.66 -16.71
N GLY A 269 -17.20 -32.52 -16.17
CA GLY A 269 -16.64 -33.69 -16.83
C GLY A 269 -17.60 -34.87 -16.93
N LYS A 270 -17.10 -36.04 -17.32
CA LYS A 270 -17.88 -37.30 -17.28
C LYS A 270 -18.17 -37.75 -15.85
N GLN A 271 -17.31 -37.36 -14.92
CA GLN A 271 -17.45 -37.65 -13.49
C GLN A 271 -17.25 -36.36 -12.71
N ARG A 272 -18.23 -36.00 -11.89
CA ARG A 272 -18.12 -34.85 -11.00
C ARG A 272 -16.99 -35.07 -10.00
N SER A 273 -16.13 -34.07 -9.86
CA SER A 273 -14.97 -34.09 -8.97
C SER A 273 -15.38 -33.93 -7.51
N THR A 274 -14.59 -34.51 -6.60
CA THR A 274 -14.71 -34.25 -5.15
C THR A 274 -13.97 -32.98 -4.71
N LEU A 275 -13.34 -32.26 -5.64
CA LEU A 275 -12.66 -30.98 -5.43
C LEU A 275 -11.48 -31.03 -4.44
N GLU A 276 -10.80 -32.17 -4.38
CA GLU A 276 -9.69 -32.39 -3.44
C GLU A 276 -8.31 -32.10 -4.04
N LEU A 277 -8.11 -32.28 -5.35
CA LEU A 277 -6.80 -32.18 -6.01
C LEU A 277 -6.87 -31.26 -7.25
N PRO A 278 -6.63 -29.95 -7.09
CA PRO A 278 -6.60 -29.02 -8.21
C PRO A 278 -5.33 -29.19 -9.05
N VAL A 279 -5.49 -29.29 -10.36
CA VAL A 279 -4.40 -29.16 -11.33
C VAL A 279 -4.47 -27.75 -11.93
N ASN A 280 -3.61 -26.87 -11.45
CA ASN A 280 -3.49 -25.52 -11.98
C ASN A 280 -2.78 -25.54 -13.33
N ILE A 281 -3.46 -24.99 -14.33
CA ILE A 281 -2.95 -24.82 -15.69
C ILE A 281 -2.85 -23.31 -15.92
N ARG A 282 -1.61 -22.81 -16.02
CA ARG A 282 -1.31 -21.40 -16.23
C ARG A 282 -0.55 -21.20 -17.55
N VAL A 283 -0.99 -20.21 -18.32
CA VAL A 283 -0.38 -19.79 -19.59
C VAL A 283 -0.17 -18.29 -19.53
N ASP A 284 1.08 -17.87 -19.37
CA ASP A 284 1.47 -16.47 -19.40
C ASP A 284 1.82 -16.07 -20.84
N PHE A 285 1.29 -14.94 -21.32
CA PHE A 285 1.61 -14.40 -22.64
C PHE A 285 2.75 -13.39 -22.53
N ILE A 286 3.90 -13.70 -23.12
CA ILE A 286 5.00 -12.74 -23.29
C ILE A 286 4.71 -11.85 -24.50
N THR A 287 4.18 -12.45 -25.57
CA THR A 287 3.54 -11.80 -26.72
C THR A 287 2.39 -12.70 -27.21
N PRO A 288 1.50 -12.26 -28.13
CA PRO A 288 0.50 -13.16 -28.74
C PRO A 288 1.11 -14.39 -29.41
N HIS A 289 2.39 -14.32 -29.81
CA HIS A 289 3.11 -15.39 -30.48
C HIS A 289 4.19 -16.03 -29.59
N LYS A 290 4.26 -15.68 -28.30
CA LYS A 290 5.24 -16.24 -27.37
C LYS A 290 4.61 -16.44 -26.00
N ILE A 291 4.50 -17.69 -25.58
CA ILE A 291 3.81 -18.07 -24.35
C ILE A 291 4.74 -18.82 -23.41
N LYS A 292 4.55 -18.64 -22.12
CA LYS A 292 5.14 -19.43 -21.06
C LYS A 292 4.05 -20.25 -20.39
N VAL A 293 4.23 -21.55 -20.34
CA VAL A 293 3.31 -22.50 -19.73
C VAL A 293 3.96 -23.00 -18.46
N SER A 294 3.31 -22.76 -17.32
CA SER A 294 3.83 -23.15 -16.01
C SER A 294 2.87 -24.09 -15.29
N ASN A 295 3.44 -25.12 -14.66
CA ASN A 295 2.76 -25.95 -13.67
C ASN A 295 3.77 -26.39 -12.57
N TYR A 296 3.29 -27.12 -11.55
CA TYR A 296 4.16 -27.62 -10.46
C TYR A 296 5.33 -28.53 -10.91
N LEU A 297 5.35 -29.00 -12.16
CA LEU A 297 6.29 -30.00 -12.68
C LEU A 297 7.17 -29.49 -13.84
N SER A 298 6.88 -28.31 -14.40
CA SER A 298 7.61 -27.74 -15.54
C SER A 298 7.25 -26.31 -15.85
N ASN A 299 8.23 -25.61 -16.40
CA ASN A 299 8.07 -24.35 -17.09
C ASN A 299 8.51 -24.55 -18.54
N LEU A 300 7.62 -24.26 -19.49
CA LEU A 300 7.88 -24.43 -20.92
C LEU A 300 7.65 -23.09 -21.61
N VAL A 301 8.52 -22.73 -22.55
CA VAL A 301 8.35 -21.51 -23.34
C VAL A 301 8.15 -21.91 -24.79
N TYR A 302 7.03 -21.49 -25.39
CA TYR A 302 6.75 -21.71 -26.80
C TYR A 302 6.76 -20.39 -27.56
N GLU A 303 7.27 -20.42 -28.79
CA GLU A 303 7.27 -19.28 -29.69
C GLU A 303 6.78 -19.70 -31.08
N TYR A 304 5.85 -18.93 -31.64
CA TYR A 304 5.29 -19.12 -32.96
C TYR A 304 6.11 -18.34 -33.99
N LYS A 305 6.76 -19.07 -34.90
CA LYS A 305 7.56 -18.53 -36.01
C LYS A 305 7.37 -19.41 -37.24
N ASN A 306 7.27 -18.79 -38.42
CA ASN A 306 7.13 -19.47 -39.70
C ASN A 306 5.99 -20.51 -39.70
N SER A 307 4.81 -20.09 -39.27
CA SER A 307 3.60 -20.91 -39.19
C SER A 307 3.68 -22.14 -38.27
N THR A 308 4.63 -22.17 -37.34
CA THR A 308 4.82 -23.31 -36.42
C THR A 308 5.18 -22.84 -35.01
N TRP A 309 4.66 -23.53 -34.00
CA TRP A 309 5.08 -23.34 -32.61
C TRP A 309 6.33 -24.18 -32.32
N LYS A 310 7.38 -23.54 -31.81
CA LYS A 310 8.61 -24.18 -31.37
C LYS A 310 8.76 -24.04 -29.86
N LEU A 311 9.18 -25.13 -29.21
CA LEU A 311 9.60 -25.09 -27.81
C LEU A 311 10.99 -24.45 -27.75
N LEU A 312 11.10 -23.32 -27.06
CA LEU A 312 12.37 -22.72 -26.68
C LEU A 312 12.84 -23.46 -25.41
N LYS A 313 14.07 -23.98 -25.43
CA LYS A 313 14.61 -24.96 -24.46
C LYS A 313 14.30 -24.62 -22.99
N GLU A 314 14.06 -25.69 -22.22
CA GLU A 314 13.90 -25.75 -20.75
C GLU A 314 15.02 -25.03 -19.99
#